data_AF-A0A0S7XNG2-F1
#
_entry.id   AF-A0A0S7XNG2-F1
#
_cell.length_a   1.000
_cell.length_b   1.000
_cell.length_c   1.000
_cell.angle_alpha   90.00
_cell.angle_beta   90.00
_cell.angle_gamma   90.00
#
_symmetry.space_group_name_H-M   'P 1'
#
loop_
_entity.id
_entity.type
_entity.pdbx_description
1 polymer ?
#
loop_
_entity_poly.entity_id
_entity_poly.type
_entity_poly.pdbx_seq_one_letter_code
_entity_poly.pdbx_strand_id
1 'polypeptide(L)' 'MRIRKTCKWYEVCPLKGFYEEGKLEKKWIEEYCKGNNKRCVRYQMEEHGIPHPDNLLPNGQIGKGLK' A
#
# COMPACT_ATOMS: atom_id res chain seq x y z
N MET A 1 -5.74 -13.01 19.54
CA MET A 1 -4.58 -12.16 19.21
C MET A 1 -4.52 -12.02 17.68
N ARG A 2 -4.98 -10.89 17.10
CA ARG A 2 -4.86 -10.70 15.64
C ARG A 2 -3.40 -10.39 15.34
N ILE A 3 -2.68 -11.35 14.78
CA ILE A 3 -1.34 -11.12 14.24
C ILE A 3 -1.50 -10.05 13.15
N ARG A 4 -1.08 -8.83 13.46
CA ARG A 4 -0.94 -7.75 12.48
C ARG A 4 0.22 -8.16 11.56
N LYS A 5 -0.10 -8.86 10.47
CA LYS A 5 0.90 -9.29 9.49
C LYS A 5 1.22 -8.10 8.59
N THR A 6 2.46 -7.65 8.67
CA THR A 6 3.03 -6.76 7.65
C THR A 6 2.79 -7.38 6.27
N CYS A 7 2.38 -6.55 5.31
CA CYS A 7 2.22 -6.92 3.91
C CYS A 7 3.52 -7.55 3.41
N LYS A 8 3.41 -8.69 2.72
CA LYS A 8 4.57 -9.42 2.17
C LYS A 8 5.40 -8.58 1.17
N TRP A 9 4.77 -7.62 0.50
CA TRP A 9 5.41 -6.70 -0.44
C TRP A 9 5.79 -5.35 0.17
N TYR A 10 5.64 -5.17 1.49
CA TYR A 10 5.87 -3.86 2.13
C TYR A 10 7.25 -3.27 1.82
N GLU A 11 8.29 -4.11 1.82
CA GLU A 11 9.67 -3.65 1.62
C GLU A 11 9.95 -3.11 0.21
N VAL A 12 9.20 -3.57 -0.80
CA VAL A 12 9.36 -3.18 -2.21
C VAL A 12 8.22 -2.30 -2.71
N CYS A 13 7.17 -2.10 -1.91
CA CYS A 13 5.99 -1.36 -2.33
C CYS A 13 6.26 0.16 -2.34
N PRO A 14 5.95 0.87 -3.43
CA PRO A 14 6.08 2.33 -3.52
C PRO A 14 5.42 3.12 -2.38
N LEU A 15 4.39 2.57 -1.73
CA LEU A 15 3.78 3.19 -0.54
C LEU A 15 4.76 3.42 0.59
N LYS A 16 5.72 2.51 0.80
CA LYS A 16 6.78 2.68 1.79
C LYS A 16 7.65 3.89 1.44
N GLY A 17 8.09 3.99 0.18
CA GLY A 17 8.84 5.14 -0.33
C GLY A 17 8.09 6.47 -0.14
N PHE A 18 6.83 6.54 -0.58
CA PHE A 18 6.03 7.76 -0.41
C PHE A 18 5.80 8.14 1.06
N TYR A 19 5.70 7.16 1.96
CA TYR A 19 5.62 7.41 3.40
C TYR A 19 6.95 7.94 3.95
N GLU A 20 8.07 7.35 3.57
CA GLU A 20 9.41 7.76 3.99
C GLU A 20 9.78 9.15 3.45
N GLU A 21 9.30 9.51 2.26
CA GLU A 21 9.40 10.85 1.67
C GLU A 21 8.44 11.88 2.31
N GLY A 22 7.56 11.46 3.23
CA GLY A 22 6.56 12.33 3.85
C GLY A 22 5.39 12.74 2.93
N LYS A 23 5.30 12.16 1.73
CA LYS A 23 4.23 12.40 0.75
C LYS A 23 2.93 11.63 1.09
N LEU A 24 3.02 10.62 1.95
CA LEU A 24 1.90 9.77 2.34
C LEU A 24 1.71 9.77 3.86
N GLU A 25 0.47 9.95 4.32
CA GLU A 25 0.15 9.89 5.74
C GLU A 25 0.38 8.48 6.33
N LYS A 26 0.89 8.43 7.56
CA LYS A 26 1.18 7.18 8.31
C LYS A 26 -0.02 6.23 8.40
N LYS A 27 -1.26 6.76 8.42
CA LYS A 27 -2.50 5.96 8.49
C LYS A 27 -2.56 4.89 7.40
N TRP A 28 -2.08 5.20 6.19
CA TRP A 28 -2.07 4.26 5.07
C TRP A 28 -1.19 3.04 5.37
N ILE A 29 -0.03 3.27 5.99
CA ILE A 29 0.88 2.20 6.39
C ILE A 29 0.30 1.40 7.55
N GLU A 30 -0.26 2.06 8.56
CA GLU A 30 -0.79 1.37 9.76
C GLU A 30 -2.07 0.58 9.48
N GLU A 31 -2.98 1.12 8.68
CA GLU A 31 -4.27 0.48 8.37
C GLU A 31 -4.14 -0.61 7.32
N TYR A 32 -3.33 -0.42 6.28
CA TYR A 32 -3.22 -1.36 5.15
C TYR A 32 -1.95 -2.19 5.23
N CYS A 33 -0.77 -1.57 5.26
CA CYS A 33 0.49 -2.31 5.17
C CYS A 33 0.78 -3.14 6.43
N LYS A 34 0.56 -2.58 7.63
CA LYS A 34 0.76 -3.25 8.94
C LYS A 34 -0.56 -3.67 9.60
N GLY A 35 -1.69 -3.43 8.91
CA GLY A 35 -3.03 -3.75 9.38
C GLY A 35 -3.66 -4.85 8.53
N ASN A 36 -4.69 -4.48 7.76
CA ASN A 36 -5.41 -5.39 6.87
C ASN A 36 -5.00 -5.18 5.41
N ASN A 37 -3.89 -5.82 5.03
CA ASN A 37 -3.36 -5.75 3.66
C ASN A 37 -4.33 -6.31 2.60
N LYS A 38 -5.24 -7.22 2.96
CA LYS A 38 -6.25 -7.76 2.03
C LYS A 38 -7.25 -6.71 1.54
N ARG A 39 -7.41 -5.59 2.26
CA ARG A 39 -8.24 -4.45 1.83
C ARG A 39 -7.51 -3.49 0.89
N CYS A 40 -6.20 -3.66 0.70
CA CYS A 40 -5.42 -2.85 -0.23
C CYS A 40 -5.69 -3.30 -1.67
N VAL A 41 -6.18 -2.41 -2.52
CA VAL A 41 -6.44 -2.69 -3.93
C VAL A 41 -5.16 -3.13 -4.64
N ARG A 42 -4.03 -2.50 -4.35
CA ARG A 42 -2.72 -2.92 -4.90
C ARG A 42 -2.39 -4.36 -4.54
N TYR A 43 -2.59 -4.74 -3.28
CA TYR A 43 -2.34 -6.12 -2.83
C TYR A 43 -3.20 -7.10 -3.64
N GLN A 44 -4.47 -6.77 -3.84
CA GLN A 44 -5.37 -7.61 -4.64
C GLN A 44 -4.89 -7.71 -6.09
N MET A 45 -4.48 -6.60 -6.71
CA MET A 45 -3.99 -6.61 -8.09
C MET A 45 -2.69 -7.43 -8.24
N GLU A 46 -1.74 -7.29 -7.33
CA GLU A 46 -0.50 -8.09 -7.30
C GLU A 46 -0.78 -9.58 -7.16
N GLU A 47 -1.73 -9.99 -6.30
CA GLU A 47 -2.14 -11.39 -6.15
C GLU A 47 -2.75 -11.97 -7.43
N HIS A 48 -3.39 -11.13 -8.25
CA HIS A 48 -4.00 -11.53 -9.53
C HIS A 48 -3.06 -11.30 -10.72
N GLY A 49 -1.83 -10.83 -10.51
CA GLY A 49 -0.88 -10.51 -11.58
C GLY A 49 -1.33 -9.37 -12.49
N ILE A 50 -2.18 -8.46 -11.97
CA ILE A 50 -2.71 -7.32 -12.73
C ILE A 50 -1.76 -6.14 -12.56
N PRO A 51 -1.19 -5.60 -13.65
CA PRO A 51 -0.31 -4.43 -13.56
C PRO A 51 -1.10 -3.21 -13.08
N HIS A 52 -0.47 -2.40 -12.24
CA HIS A 52 -1.05 -1.17 -11.71
C HIS A 52 0.01 -0.08 -11.56
N PRO A 53 -0.36 1.21 -11.62
CA PRO A 53 0.61 2.28 -11.48
C PRO A 53 1.09 2.42 -10.03
N ASP A 54 2.30 2.97 -9.85
CA ASP A 54 2.92 3.10 -8.52
C ASP A 54 2.18 4.07 -7.62
N ASN A 55 1.54 5.08 -8.20
CA ASN A 55 0.75 6.09 -7.50
C ASN A 55 -0.68 5.63 -7.16
N LEU A 56 -1.02 4.36 -7.41
CA LEU A 56 -2.26 3.77 -6.93
C LEU A 56 -2.21 3.66 -5.39
N LEU A 57 -3.22 4.21 -4.73
CA LEU A 57 -3.38 4.15 -3.28
C LEU A 57 -4.07 2.83 -2.85
N PRO A 58 -3.97 2.44 -1.57
CA PRO A 58 -4.61 1.24 -1.05
C PRO A 58 -6.13 1.20 -1.23
N ASN A 59 -6.80 2.35 -1.30
CA ASN A 59 -8.24 2.45 -1.52
C ASN A 59 -8.65 2.42 -3.01
N GLY A 60 -7.69 2.28 -3.94
CA GLY A 60 -7.95 2.24 -5.38
C GLY A 60 -7.98 3.60 -6.07
N GLN A 61 -7.77 4.70 -5.35
CA GLN A 61 -7.65 6.03 -5.95
C GLN A 61 -6.23 6.28 -6.47
N ILE A 62 -6.10 7.08 -7.52
CA ILE A 62 -4.79 7.56 -8.00
C ILE A 62 -4.36 8.76 -7.16
N GLY A 63 -3.23 8.63 -6.46
CA GLY A 63 -2.62 9.70 -5.68
C GLY A 63 -2.08 10.80 -6.59
N LYS A 64 -2.83 11.90 -6.71
CA LYS A 64 -2.38 13.09 -7.44
C LYS A 64 -1.15 13.67 -6.73
N GLY A 65 -0.02 13.75 -7.42
CA GLY A 65 1.25 14.26 -6.87
C GLY A 65 2.18 13.20 -6.28
N LEU A 66 1.77 11.93 -6.27
CA LEU A 66 2.68 10.81 -6.05
C LEU A 66 3.23 10.41 -7.43
N LYS A 67 4.48 10.77 -7.69
CA LYS A 67 5.28 10.42 -8.87
C LYS A 67 6.72 10.21 -8.43
#